data_AF-A0A820ZLU8-F1
#
_entry.id   AF-A0A820ZLU8-F1
#
_cell.length_a   1.000
_cell.length_b   1.000
_cell.length_c   1.000
_cell.angle_alpha   90.00
_cell.angle_beta   90.00
_cell.angle_gamma   90.00
#
_symmetry.space_group_name_H-M   'P 1'
#
loop_
_entity.id
_entity.type
_entity.pdbx_description
1 polymer ?
#
loop_
_entity_poly.entity_id
_entity_poly.type
_entity_poly.pdbx_seq_one_letter_code
_entity_poly.pdbx_strand_id
1 'polypeptide(L)'
;MKLILFVINILLILNKLLIINGLPSIICPSPIALYDTLNPTTVVGNGTAASCNEMSLAIALSRGGIITFNCDLNGQSVTIDIHNQLNIANTTDTIIDGGDIITLNGLGLTRILKFNRNDFRYSTPVLTVQRLRFINGYCQDLDGGCAIFQSLGGSTVVINSIFENNTGPVVGQDVAGGAIWTIGGGTTTIIRSIFLENKCSNGGGLGILGSGLIIANSHFEGNQATGNGGNPGNGGNGGAISFDGLGRNNSICGTRFTRNQGNKYGGAFFRVAYNGSERNDFEQIIVDNNWISQSGNGLAGGLYIQGSMATIKYAAIINNSAEGGGGIFFANKRSVILDSVHLIENQAYSGLGAAVFCSNPVSGIFTNLVVANNYAGAFAAAFAACSTTITLSNTVIANNTVGNSWPANACSTPMNDGSGVVQSPINKQAPASGQDALCTNGSVIALNNVTVTLNETNWRIQIVGAQSSYLGPSSISSVTNDSQTSIQSLTITTFHYSFWIHFISFFFILLQQII
;
A
#
# COMPACT_ATOMS: atom_id res chain seq x y z
N MET A 1 -6.52 42.28 2.21
CA MET A 1 -6.56 41.67 0.86
C MET A 1 -5.20 41.12 0.40
N LYS A 2 -4.12 41.91 0.30
CA LYS A 2 -2.77 41.40 -0.06
C LYS A 2 -2.22 40.33 0.90
N LEU A 3 -2.46 40.47 2.21
CA LEU A 3 -2.06 39.48 3.21
C LEU A 3 -2.82 38.15 3.06
N ILE A 4 -4.10 38.19 2.68
CA ILE A 4 -4.93 36.99 2.46
C ILE A 4 -4.44 36.23 1.23
N LEU A 5 -4.17 36.92 0.11
CA LEU A 5 -3.58 36.28 -1.09
C LEU A 5 -2.19 35.70 -0.81
N PHE A 6 -1.37 36.37 0.00
CA PHE A 6 -0.06 35.89 0.40
C PHE A 6 -0.14 34.62 1.27
N VAL A 7 -1.08 34.58 2.22
CA VAL A 7 -1.35 33.42 3.08
C VAL A 7 -1.89 32.25 2.26
N ILE A 8 -2.82 32.45 1.34
CA ILE A 8 -3.33 31.41 0.44
C ILE A 8 -2.19 30.81 -0.42
N ASN A 9 -1.32 31.65 -0.99
CA ASN A 9 -0.17 31.18 -1.75
C ASN A 9 0.82 30.38 -0.88
N ILE A 10 1.07 30.81 0.37
CA ILE A 10 1.90 30.04 1.31
C ILE A 10 1.27 28.70 1.66
N LEU A 11 -0.05 28.64 1.90
CA LEU A 11 -0.77 27.39 2.16
C LEU A 11 -0.72 26.45 0.96
N LEU A 12 -0.87 26.96 -0.27
CA LEU A 12 -0.75 26.17 -1.49
C LEU A 12 0.67 25.63 -1.71
N ILE A 13 1.71 26.45 -1.43
CA ILE A 13 3.12 26.05 -1.51
C ILE A 13 3.45 25.01 -0.43
N LEU A 14 2.97 25.21 0.80
CA LEU A 14 3.14 24.27 1.91
C LEU A 14 2.44 22.94 1.63
N ASN A 15 1.24 22.96 1.07
CA ASN A 15 0.52 21.73 0.68
C ASN A 15 1.27 21.00 -0.46
N LYS A 16 1.83 21.74 -1.43
CA LYS A 16 2.69 21.17 -2.49
C LYS A 16 3.99 20.57 -1.91
N LEU A 17 4.59 21.20 -0.90
CA LEU A 17 5.75 20.64 -0.16
C LEU A 17 5.38 19.41 0.68
N LEU A 18 4.23 19.40 1.35
CA LEU A 18 3.71 18.29 2.16
C LEU A 18 3.46 17.04 1.29
N ILE A 19 2.92 17.22 0.09
CA ILE A 19 2.66 16.12 -0.84
C ILE A 19 3.97 15.57 -1.42
N ILE A 20 4.93 16.41 -1.82
CA ILE A 20 6.25 15.94 -2.34
C ILE A 20 7.09 15.25 -1.24
N ASN A 21 6.92 15.64 0.03
CA ASN A 21 7.55 14.98 1.19
C ASN A 21 6.89 13.64 1.58
N GLY A 22 5.79 13.24 0.92
CA GLY A 22 5.13 11.94 1.14
C GLY A 22 5.77 10.78 0.38
N LEU A 23 6.59 11.03 -0.65
CA LEU A 23 7.22 9.96 -1.41
C LEU A 23 8.35 9.26 -0.64
N PRO A 24 8.50 7.94 -0.79
CA PRO A 24 9.71 7.26 -0.33
C PRO A 24 10.94 7.72 -1.08
N SER A 25 12.09 7.57 -0.42
CA SER A 25 13.39 7.60 -1.10
C SER A 25 13.38 6.63 -2.27
N ILE A 26 14.05 6.99 -3.36
CA ILE A 26 14.17 6.13 -4.53
C ILE A 26 15.19 5.04 -4.19
N ILE A 27 14.71 3.85 -3.88
CA ILE A 27 15.59 2.71 -3.53
C ILE A 27 15.53 1.65 -4.63
N CYS A 28 14.38 1.51 -5.29
CA CYS A 28 14.24 0.58 -6.41
C CYS A 28 14.46 1.26 -7.76
N PRO A 29 15.12 0.61 -8.73
CA PRO A 29 15.19 1.09 -10.10
C PRO A 29 13.79 1.31 -10.67
N SER A 30 13.58 2.44 -11.34
CA SER A 30 12.33 2.66 -12.05
C SER A 30 12.27 1.75 -13.28
N PRO A 31 11.22 0.93 -13.46
CA PRO A 31 11.07 0.08 -14.65
C PRO A 31 10.80 0.90 -15.92
N ILE A 32 10.32 2.14 -15.80
CA ILE A 32 10.03 3.06 -16.92
C ILE A 32 10.46 4.48 -16.51
N ALA A 33 10.99 5.27 -17.45
CA ALA A 33 11.32 6.69 -17.26
C ALA A 33 10.14 7.61 -17.64
N LEU A 34 10.23 8.91 -17.31
CA LEU A 34 9.30 9.89 -17.89
C LEU A 34 9.38 9.82 -19.42
N TYR A 35 8.22 9.92 -20.07
CA TYR A 35 8.18 9.97 -21.53
C TYR A 35 8.64 11.34 -22.01
N ASP A 36 9.34 11.35 -23.15
CA ASP A 36 9.71 12.59 -23.83
C ASP A 36 8.46 13.25 -24.44
N THR A 37 8.21 14.49 -24.06
CA THR A 37 7.08 15.29 -24.52
C THR A 37 7.52 16.61 -25.14
N LEU A 38 8.76 16.73 -25.61
CA LEU A 38 9.28 17.95 -26.25
C LEU A 38 8.58 18.29 -27.57
N ASN A 39 7.98 17.30 -28.24
CA ASN A 39 7.25 17.46 -29.49
C ASN A 39 5.78 17.01 -29.33
N PRO A 40 4.92 17.82 -28.68
CA PRO A 40 3.55 17.45 -28.42
C PRO A 40 2.71 17.37 -29.70
N THR A 41 1.78 16.42 -29.75
CA THR A 41 0.75 16.35 -30.79
C THR A 41 -0.29 17.45 -30.60
N THR A 42 -0.66 17.73 -29.35
CA THR A 42 -1.58 18.80 -28.99
C THR A 42 -1.08 19.54 -27.75
N VAL A 43 -1.17 20.87 -27.77
CA VAL A 43 -0.93 21.71 -26.59
C VAL A 43 -2.28 22.27 -26.14
N VAL A 44 -2.66 22.00 -24.89
CA VAL A 44 -3.85 22.58 -24.25
C VAL A 44 -3.50 23.98 -23.73
N GLY A 45 -4.27 24.97 -24.14
CA GLY A 45 -4.06 26.37 -23.76
C GLY A 45 -3.17 27.16 -24.72
N ASN A 46 -3.13 28.47 -24.52
CA ASN A 46 -2.44 29.44 -25.36
C ASN A 46 -1.49 30.36 -24.56
N GLY A 47 -1.16 29.99 -23.33
CA GLY A 47 -0.29 30.75 -22.42
C GLY A 47 -1.03 31.52 -21.33
N THR A 48 -2.35 31.33 -21.20
CA THR A 48 -3.17 31.94 -20.14
C THR A 48 -3.92 30.90 -19.33
N ALA A 49 -4.12 31.13 -18.02
CA ALA A 49 -4.75 30.13 -17.15
C ALA A 49 -6.16 29.75 -17.63
N ALA A 50 -6.93 30.75 -18.06
CA ALA A 50 -8.29 30.56 -18.59
C ALA A 50 -8.35 29.72 -19.89
N SER A 51 -7.26 29.69 -20.68
CA SER A 51 -7.22 28.90 -21.91
C SER A 51 -7.07 27.39 -21.66
N CYS A 52 -6.61 27.01 -20.47
CA CYS A 52 -6.56 25.64 -20.02
C CYS A 52 -7.85 25.29 -19.30
N ASN A 53 -8.84 24.92 -20.09
CA ASN A 53 -10.16 24.58 -19.63
C ASN A 53 -10.56 23.16 -20.10
N GLU A 54 -11.65 22.66 -19.51
CA GLU A 54 -12.21 21.34 -19.78
C GLU A 54 -12.42 21.07 -21.27
N MET A 55 -12.95 22.05 -22.02
CA MET A 55 -13.25 21.89 -23.45
C MET A 55 -11.98 21.67 -24.28
N SER A 56 -10.94 22.49 -24.07
CA SER A 56 -9.66 22.34 -24.75
C SER A 56 -9.01 20.99 -24.44
N LEU A 57 -9.08 20.54 -23.19
CA LEU A 57 -8.57 19.24 -22.77
C LEU A 57 -9.37 18.09 -23.42
N ALA A 58 -10.70 18.16 -23.41
CA ALA A 58 -11.57 17.15 -24.02
C ALA A 58 -11.26 16.94 -25.52
N ILE A 59 -11.03 18.04 -26.26
CA ILE A 59 -10.63 17.98 -27.67
C ILE A 59 -9.28 17.27 -27.83
N ALA A 60 -8.29 17.59 -26.99
CA ALA A 60 -6.98 16.93 -27.05
C ALA A 60 -7.10 15.43 -26.76
N LEU A 61 -7.82 15.05 -25.69
CA LEU A 61 -8.01 13.65 -25.28
C LEU A 61 -8.73 12.81 -26.35
N SER A 62 -9.70 13.40 -27.05
CA SER A 62 -10.44 12.71 -28.12
C SER A 62 -9.56 12.32 -29.32
N ARG A 63 -8.40 12.98 -29.50
CA ARG A 63 -7.42 12.68 -30.55
C ARG A 63 -6.34 11.71 -30.09
N GLY A 64 -5.99 11.74 -28.80
CA GLY A 64 -4.85 11.04 -28.24
C GLY A 64 -3.50 11.66 -28.67
N GLY A 65 -2.43 10.89 -28.62
CA GLY A 65 -1.07 11.36 -28.86
C GLY A 65 -0.45 12.02 -27.63
N ILE A 66 0.55 12.89 -27.84
CA ILE A 66 1.23 13.59 -26.75
C ILE A 66 0.49 14.91 -26.47
N ILE A 67 -0.01 15.04 -25.25
CA ILE A 67 -0.77 16.19 -24.77
C ILE A 67 0.04 16.89 -23.69
N THR A 68 0.39 18.15 -23.93
CA THR A 68 1.04 19.04 -22.95
C THR A 68 0.21 20.29 -22.74
N PHE A 69 0.66 21.14 -21.82
CA PHE A 69 -0.09 22.30 -21.36
C PHE A 69 0.71 23.59 -21.49
N ASN A 70 0.06 24.64 -21.99
CA ASN A 70 0.55 26.01 -22.00
C ASN A 70 -0.47 26.89 -21.26
N CYS A 71 -0.47 26.80 -19.92
CA CYS A 71 -1.52 27.35 -19.07
C CYS A 71 -1.12 28.56 -18.26
N ASP A 72 0.15 28.78 -17.93
CA ASP A 72 0.60 30.00 -17.29
C ASP A 72 2.13 30.01 -17.30
N LEU A 73 2.73 30.97 -18.00
CA LEU A 73 4.18 31.04 -18.18
C LEU A 73 4.94 31.44 -16.90
N ASN A 74 4.23 31.77 -15.81
CA ASN A 74 4.86 32.19 -14.55
C ASN A 74 5.07 31.05 -13.55
N GLY A 75 4.87 29.80 -13.95
CA GLY A 75 5.12 28.61 -13.11
C GLY A 75 4.08 28.39 -12.00
N GLN A 76 2.94 29.05 -12.05
CA GLN A 76 1.84 28.82 -11.12
C GLN A 76 1.13 27.49 -11.45
N SER A 77 0.68 26.81 -10.40
CA SER A 77 -0.19 25.63 -10.57
C SER A 77 -1.56 26.06 -11.10
N VAL A 78 -2.08 25.32 -12.07
CA VAL A 78 -3.37 25.55 -12.70
C VAL A 78 -4.30 24.38 -12.40
N THR A 79 -5.51 24.69 -11.94
CA THR A 79 -6.57 23.69 -11.73
C THR A 79 -7.58 23.79 -12.86
N ILE A 80 -7.86 22.65 -13.50
CA ILE A 80 -8.89 22.52 -14.53
C ILE A 80 -10.05 21.77 -13.87
N ASP A 81 -11.15 22.48 -13.65
CA ASP A 81 -12.38 21.89 -13.12
C ASP A 81 -13.09 21.10 -14.21
N ILE A 82 -13.40 19.85 -13.90
CA ILE A 82 -14.04 18.89 -14.78
C ILE A 82 -15.47 18.68 -14.29
N HIS A 83 -16.44 19.06 -15.13
CA HIS A 83 -17.86 18.95 -14.83
C HIS A 83 -18.45 17.67 -15.41
N ASN A 84 -17.84 17.13 -16.47
CA ASN A 84 -18.27 15.91 -17.13
C ASN A 84 -17.09 14.99 -17.41
N GLN A 85 -17.32 13.68 -17.34
CA GLN A 85 -16.31 12.67 -17.66
C GLN A 85 -15.71 12.89 -19.05
N LEU A 86 -14.38 12.99 -19.11
CA LEU A 86 -13.64 13.13 -20.34
C LEU A 86 -13.24 11.77 -20.89
N ASN A 87 -13.57 11.53 -22.16
CA ASN A 87 -13.22 10.29 -22.85
C ASN A 87 -11.90 10.46 -23.62
N ILE A 88 -11.00 9.50 -23.44
CA ILE A 88 -9.74 9.42 -24.19
C ILE A 88 -9.94 8.54 -25.41
N ALA A 89 -9.19 8.81 -26.48
CA ALA A 89 -9.13 7.96 -27.67
C ALA A 89 -8.87 6.49 -27.31
N ASN A 90 -9.62 5.57 -27.93
CA ASN A 90 -9.58 4.14 -27.61
C ASN A 90 -8.67 3.29 -28.52
N THR A 91 -8.05 3.92 -29.53
CA THR A 91 -7.13 3.26 -30.48
C THR A 91 -5.77 3.91 -30.55
N THR A 92 -5.58 5.05 -29.87
CA THR A 92 -4.37 5.87 -29.95
C THR A 92 -3.73 5.96 -28.57
N ASP A 93 -2.45 5.63 -28.48
CA ASP A 93 -1.68 5.87 -27.25
C ASP A 93 -1.75 7.35 -26.88
N THR A 94 -1.97 7.62 -25.59
CA THR A 94 -2.16 8.97 -25.09
C THR A 94 -1.22 9.22 -23.95
N ILE A 95 -0.35 10.22 -24.08
CA ILE A 95 0.53 10.70 -23.02
C ILE A 95 0.00 12.07 -22.60
N ILE A 96 -0.40 12.22 -21.34
CA ILE A 96 -0.79 13.50 -20.75
C ILE A 96 0.29 13.91 -19.77
N ASP A 97 0.95 15.04 -20.04
CA ASP A 97 2.02 15.55 -19.20
C ASP A 97 1.67 16.93 -18.63
N GLY A 98 1.40 16.96 -17.32
CA GLY A 98 1.01 18.17 -16.60
C GLY A 98 2.16 19.08 -16.19
N GLY A 99 3.42 18.73 -16.45
CA GLY A 99 4.57 19.58 -16.13
C GLY A 99 4.68 20.01 -14.66
N ASP A 100 4.12 19.22 -13.73
CA ASP A 100 4.07 19.47 -12.27
C ASP A 100 3.22 20.69 -11.85
N ILE A 101 2.44 21.25 -12.79
CA ILE A 101 1.60 22.43 -12.56
C ILE A 101 0.11 22.13 -12.71
N ILE A 102 -0.29 21.09 -13.43
CA ILE A 102 -1.71 20.82 -13.73
C ILE A 102 -2.36 19.93 -12.68
N THR A 103 -3.50 20.41 -12.19
CA THR A 103 -4.46 19.66 -11.38
C THR A 103 -5.77 19.49 -12.14
N LEU A 104 -6.27 18.27 -12.24
CA LEU A 104 -7.61 17.96 -12.77
C LEU A 104 -8.53 17.69 -11.58
N ASN A 105 -9.61 18.48 -11.46
CA ASN A 105 -10.51 18.46 -10.31
C ASN A 105 -11.90 18.01 -10.73
N GLY A 106 -12.35 16.84 -10.25
CA GLY A 106 -13.69 16.31 -10.53
C GLY A 106 -14.82 16.97 -9.72
N LEU A 107 -14.49 17.95 -8.86
CA LEU A 107 -15.41 18.73 -8.02
C LEU A 107 -16.25 17.92 -7.03
N GLY A 108 -15.98 16.63 -6.86
CA GLY A 108 -16.85 15.70 -6.15
C GLY A 108 -18.13 15.35 -6.93
N LEU A 109 -18.17 15.61 -8.24
CA LEU A 109 -19.36 15.50 -9.08
C LEU A 109 -19.24 14.45 -10.19
N THR A 110 -18.04 14.26 -10.75
CA THR A 110 -17.84 13.41 -11.94
C THR A 110 -16.56 12.60 -11.89
N ARG A 111 -16.56 11.48 -12.63
CA ARG A 111 -15.34 10.77 -13.01
C ARG A 111 -14.51 11.71 -13.88
N ILE A 112 -13.20 11.77 -13.71
CA ILE A 112 -12.33 12.68 -14.48
C ILE A 112 -12.06 12.11 -15.87
N LEU A 113 -11.37 10.96 -15.97
CA LEU A 113 -10.96 10.36 -17.23
C LEU A 113 -11.53 8.94 -17.39
N LYS A 114 -11.93 8.61 -18.61
CA LYS A 114 -12.27 7.24 -19.01
C LYS A 114 -11.68 6.90 -20.37
N PHE A 115 -11.22 5.67 -20.51
CA PHE A 115 -11.01 5.09 -21.83
C PHE A 115 -11.50 3.64 -21.87
N ASN A 116 -11.91 3.20 -23.05
CA ASN A 116 -12.50 1.90 -23.26
C ASN A 116 -11.97 1.27 -24.55
N ARG A 117 -11.16 0.21 -24.43
CA ARG A 117 -10.60 -0.49 -25.59
C ARG A 117 -11.61 -1.39 -26.32
N ASN A 118 -12.80 -1.61 -25.75
CA ASN A 118 -13.86 -2.50 -26.23
C ASN A 118 -13.44 -3.97 -26.41
N ASP A 119 -12.27 -4.38 -25.90
CA ASP A 119 -11.82 -5.76 -25.93
C ASP A 119 -10.80 -6.01 -24.81
N PHE A 120 -11.28 -6.73 -23.79
CA PHE A 120 -10.57 -6.98 -22.54
C PHE A 120 -9.25 -7.73 -22.70
N ARG A 121 -8.91 -8.26 -23.88
CA ARG A 121 -7.71 -9.10 -24.07
C ARG A 121 -6.46 -8.29 -24.40
N TYR A 122 -6.63 -7.14 -25.06
CA TYR A 122 -5.51 -6.38 -25.59
C TYR A 122 -4.90 -5.42 -24.57
N SER A 123 -3.59 -5.19 -24.68
CA SER A 123 -2.81 -4.29 -23.81
C SER A 123 -2.66 -2.88 -24.37
N THR A 124 -3.14 -2.61 -25.59
CA THR A 124 -3.09 -1.29 -26.24
C THR A 124 -4.51 -0.75 -26.46
N PRO A 125 -4.70 0.59 -26.46
CA PRO A 125 -3.67 1.63 -26.33
C PRO A 125 -3.15 1.76 -24.89
N VAL A 126 -2.06 2.49 -24.75
CA VAL A 126 -1.48 2.89 -23.47
C VAL A 126 -1.91 4.31 -23.14
N LEU A 127 -2.52 4.49 -21.97
CA LEU A 127 -2.65 5.79 -21.32
C LEU A 127 -1.45 6.01 -20.41
N THR A 128 -0.66 7.04 -20.67
CA THR A 128 0.34 7.54 -19.72
C THR A 128 -0.12 8.86 -19.15
N VAL A 129 -0.16 8.97 -17.83
CA VAL A 129 -0.31 10.24 -17.12
C VAL A 129 0.97 10.52 -16.35
N GLN A 130 1.56 11.69 -16.57
CA GLN A 130 2.78 12.09 -15.86
C GLN A 130 2.72 13.51 -15.35
N ARG A 131 3.29 13.73 -14.15
CA ARG A 131 3.43 15.06 -13.54
C ARG A 131 2.09 15.80 -13.38
N LEU A 132 1.07 15.06 -12.94
CA LEU A 132 -0.33 15.50 -12.81
C LEU A 132 -0.85 15.32 -11.39
N ARG A 133 -1.86 16.11 -11.04
CA ARG A 133 -2.70 15.88 -9.85
C ARG A 133 -4.14 15.60 -10.27
N PHE A 134 -4.76 14.61 -9.64
CA PHE A 134 -6.17 14.24 -9.83
C PHE A 134 -6.87 14.32 -8.47
N ILE A 135 -7.82 15.24 -8.34
CA ILE A 135 -8.50 15.50 -7.08
C ILE A 135 -10.01 15.41 -7.21
N ASN A 136 -10.68 14.96 -6.15
CA ASN A 136 -12.14 15.00 -5.99
C ASN A 136 -12.90 14.35 -7.17
N GLY A 137 -12.37 13.30 -7.79
CA GLY A 137 -13.12 12.48 -8.74
C GLY A 137 -14.27 11.76 -8.04
N TYR A 138 -15.44 11.68 -8.68
CA TYR A 138 -16.63 11.03 -8.11
C TYR A 138 -17.43 10.22 -9.16
N CYS A 139 -17.70 8.95 -8.89
CA CYS A 139 -18.53 8.15 -9.79
C CYS A 139 -20.00 8.18 -9.37
N GLN A 140 -20.89 8.62 -10.27
CA GLN A 140 -22.35 8.52 -10.09
C GLN A 140 -22.91 7.14 -10.47
N ASP A 141 -22.15 6.39 -11.28
CA ASP A 141 -22.46 5.01 -11.65
C ASP A 141 -21.98 4.02 -10.57
N LEU A 142 -22.21 2.73 -10.80
CA LEU A 142 -21.73 1.66 -9.92
C LEU A 142 -20.36 1.11 -10.36
N ASP A 143 -19.71 1.77 -11.31
CA ASP A 143 -18.31 1.54 -11.60
C ASP A 143 -17.45 2.43 -10.67
N GLY A 144 -16.15 2.20 -10.61
CA GLY A 144 -15.20 3.01 -9.85
C GLY A 144 -14.20 3.66 -10.81
N GLY A 145 -12.94 3.78 -10.39
CA GLY A 145 -11.92 4.53 -11.11
C GLY A 145 -12.34 5.99 -11.30
N CYS A 146 -12.64 6.70 -10.21
CA CYS A 146 -13.30 8.00 -10.28
C CYS A 146 -12.36 9.15 -10.61
N ALA A 147 -11.04 8.95 -10.51
CA ALA A 147 -10.09 9.74 -11.28
C ALA A 147 -9.93 9.15 -12.69
N ILE A 148 -9.53 7.88 -12.79
CA ILE A 148 -9.24 7.24 -14.09
C ILE A 148 -9.89 5.86 -14.13
N PHE A 149 -10.71 5.64 -15.15
CA PHE A 149 -11.25 4.32 -15.45
C PHE A 149 -10.74 3.80 -16.80
N GLN A 150 -9.91 2.75 -16.74
CA GLN A 150 -9.57 1.91 -17.89
C GLN A 150 -10.54 0.74 -17.94
N SER A 151 -11.40 0.73 -18.95
CA SER A 151 -12.40 -0.33 -19.15
C SER A 151 -12.06 -1.23 -20.35
N LEU A 152 -12.29 -2.53 -20.18
CA LEU A 152 -12.19 -3.55 -21.23
C LEU A 152 -10.88 -3.51 -22.04
N GLY A 153 -9.72 -3.50 -21.38
CA GLY A 153 -8.39 -3.62 -22.01
C GLY A 153 -7.59 -2.31 -22.07
N GLY A 154 -6.43 -2.37 -22.70
CA GLY A 154 -5.43 -1.29 -22.70
C GLY A 154 -4.41 -1.42 -21.56
N SER A 155 -3.55 -0.42 -21.40
CA SER A 155 -2.62 -0.32 -20.26
C SER A 155 -2.62 1.10 -19.71
N THR A 156 -2.32 1.25 -18.42
CA THR A 156 -2.22 2.54 -17.76
C THR A 156 -0.85 2.69 -17.11
N VAL A 157 -0.16 3.78 -17.41
CA VAL A 157 1.13 4.15 -16.83
C VAL A 157 0.97 5.47 -16.09
N VAL A 158 1.40 5.52 -14.84
CA VAL A 158 1.30 6.69 -13.96
C VAL A 158 2.70 7.01 -13.45
N ILE A 159 3.18 8.22 -13.70
CA ILE A 159 4.54 8.64 -13.30
C ILE A 159 4.48 9.98 -12.59
N ASN A 160 5.11 10.11 -11.41
CA ASN A 160 5.21 11.37 -10.68
C ASN A 160 3.86 12.09 -10.54
N SER A 161 2.79 11.36 -10.21
CA SER A 161 1.44 11.91 -10.15
C SER A 161 0.78 11.69 -8.79
N ILE A 162 -0.22 12.50 -8.47
CA ILE A 162 -0.92 12.48 -7.18
C ILE A 162 -2.41 12.27 -7.42
N PHE A 163 -3.01 11.37 -6.65
CA PHE A 163 -4.43 11.06 -6.64
C PHE A 163 -4.97 11.26 -5.22
N GLU A 164 -5.84 12.25 -5.05
CA GLU A 164 -6.27 12.74 -3.73
C GLU A 164 -7.79 12.83 -3.64
N ASN A 165 -8.37 12.29 -2.57
CA ASN A 165 -9.79 12.42 -2.23
C ASN A 165 -10.75 12.02 -3.37
N ASN A 166 -10.38 10.99 -4.15
CA ASN A 166 -11.27 10.45 -5.18
C ASN A 166 -12.19 9.39 -4.54
N THR A 167 -13.49 9.49 -4.83
CA THR A 167 -14.54 8.70 -4.17
C THR A 167 -15.35 7.92 -5.19
N GLY A 168 -15.26 6.59 -5.10
CA GLY A 168 -16.11 5.65 -5.83
C GLY A 168 -17.30 5.14 -5.02
N PRO A 169 -18.06 4.20 -5.59
CA PRO A 169 -19.26 3.67 -4.95
C PRO A 169 -18.93 3.02 -3.61
N VAL A 170 -19.83 3.21 -2.64
CA VAL A 170 -19.64 2.74 -1.25
C VAL A 170 -19.64 1.21 -1.15
N VAL A 171 -20.39 0.54 -2.04
CA VAL A 171 -20.54 -0.92 -2.05
C VAL A 171 -20.53 -1.45 -3.47
N GLY A 172 -20.16 -2.72 -3.61
CA GLY A 172 -20.13 -3.44 -4.88
C GLY A 172 -19.04 -4.50 -4.90
N GLN A 173 -19.39 -5.71 -5.36
CA GLN A 173 -18.50 -6.87 -5.30
C GLN A 173 -17.19 -6.61 -6.06
N ASP A 174 -17.30 -6.40 -7.36
CA ASP A 174 -16.15 -6.13 -8.22
C ASP A 174 -16.13 -4.66 -8.58
N VAL A 175 -16.30 -3.79 -7.58
CA VAL A 175 -16.27 -2.32 -7.71
C VAL A 175 -15.05 -1.79 -6.97
N ALA A 176 -14.09 -1.17 -7.66
CA ALA A 176 -12.80 -0.85 -7.06
C ALA A 176 -12.20 0.49 -7.49
N GLY A 177 -11.18 0.96 -6.77
CA GLY A 177 -10.38 2.10 -7.20
C GLY A 177 -11.10 3.43 -7.03
N GLY A 178 -11.00 4.08 -5.88
CA GLY A 178 -11.51 5.45 -5.73
C GLY A 178 -10.81 6.38 -6.70
N ALA A 179 -9.49 6.24 -6.83
CA ALA A 179 -8.72 6.92 -7.86
C ALA A 179 -8.73 6.17 -9.19
N ILE A 180 -8.06 5.02 -9.26
CA ILE A 180 -7.85 4.32 -10.53
C ILE A 180 -8.47 2.92 -10.48
N TRP A 181 -9.19 2.57 -11.53
CA TRP A 181 -9.60 1.19 -11.78
C TRP A 181 -9.21 0.77 -13.20
N THR A 182 -8.49 -0.34 -13.31
CA THR A 182 -8.19 -0.98 -14.60
C THR A 182 -8.83 -2.37 -14.72
N ILE A 183 -9.50 -2.60 -15.85
CA ILE A 183 -10.13 -3.88 -16.19
C ILE A 183 -9.58 -4.39 -17.51
N GLY A 184 -9.14 -5.65 -17.54
CA GLY A 184 -8.75 -6.37 -18.76
C GLY A 184 -7.24 -6.45 -18.98
N GLY A 185 -6.82 -6.46 -20.24
CA GLY A 185 -5.47 -6.74 -20.70
C GLY A 185 -4.39 -5.81 -20.17
N GLY A 186 -3.13 -6.10 -20.52
CA GLY A 186 -2.01 -5.23 -20.19
C GLY A 186 -1.56 -5.25 -18.73
N THR A 187 -0.88 -4.16 -18.36
CA THR A 187 -0.27 -3.95 -17.04
C THR A 187 -0.54 -2.51 -16.62
N THR A 188 -0.91 -2.33 -15.35
CA THR A 188 -0.96 -1.03 -14.70
C THR A 188 0.40 -0.76 -14.04
N THR A 189 1.06 0.33 -14.42
CA THR A 189 2.40 0.67 -13.92
C THR A 189 2.35 2.00 -13.17
N ILE A 190 2.73 2.01 -11.90
CA ILE A 190 2.66 3.18 -11.01
C ILE A 190 4.05 3.51 -10.46
N ILE A 191 4.59 4.66 -10.82
CA ILE A 191 5.96 5.07 -10.49
C ILE A 191 5.93 6.40 -9.75
N ARG A 192 6.62 6.46 -8.61
CA ARG A 192 6.84 7.70 -7.85
C ARG A 192 5.56 8.52 -7.66
N SER A 193 4.46 7.84 -7.38
CA SER A 193 3.13 8.46 -7.32
C SER A 193 2.50 8.29 -5.94
N ILE A 194 1.55 9.15 -5.63
CA ILE A 194 0.89 9.21 -4.32
C ILE A 194 -0.61 8.99 -4.49
N PHE A 195 -1.17 8.13 -3.65
CA PHE A 195 -2.60 7.87 -3.52
C PHE A 195 -3.01 8.20 -2.09
N LEU A 196 -3.71 9.31 -1.91
CA LEU A 196 -4.07 9.87 -0.61
C LEU A 196 -5.59 9.92 -0.43
N GLU A 197 -6.08 9.32 0.65
CA GLU A 197 -7.47 9.48 1.11
C GLU A 197 -8.55 9.13 0.07
N ASN A 198 -8.24 8.22 -0.85
CA ASN A 198 -9.21 7.76 -1.85
C ASN A 198 -10.08 6.65 -1.26
N LYS A 199 -11.33 6.57 -1.71
CA LYS A 199 -12.33 5.66 -1.15
C LYS A 199 -13.13 4.98 -2.25
N CYS A 200 -13.40 3.69 -2.12
CA CYS A 200 -14.29 2.94 -3.01
C CYS A 200 -14.73 1.65 -2.32
N SER A 201 -15.62 0.87 -2.90
CA SER A 201 -16.08 -0.40 -2.32
C SER A 201 -14.91 -1.33 -2.01
N ASN A 202 -13.98 -1.46 -2.95
CA ASN A 202 -12.69 -2.15 -2.80
C ASN A 202 -11.56 -1.23 -3.29
N GLY A 203 -10.32 -1.47 -2.87
CA GLY A 203 -9.16 -0.77 -3.42
C GLY A 203 -9.32 0.75 -3.36
N GLY A 204 -9.40 1.35 -2.17
CA GLY A 204 -9.70 2.77 -2.02
C GLY A 204 -8.86 3.66 -2.94
N GLY A 205 -7.57 3.36 -3.09
CA GLY A 205 -6.70 3.98 -4.09
C GLY A 205 -6.82 3.33 -5.46
N LEU A 206 -6.50 2.04 -5.56
CA LEU A 206 -6.31 1.33 -6.83
C LEU A 206 -7.09 0.02 -6.89
N GLY A 207 -7.87 -0.14 -7.97
CA GLY A 207 -8.54 -1.38 -8.35
C GLY A 207 -7.91 -1.98 -9.59
N ILE A 208 -7.56 -3.27 -9.53
CA ILE A 208 -7.02 -4.03 -10.65
C ILE A 208 -7.87 -5.28 -10.84
N LEU A 209 -8.45 -5.45 -12.03
CA LEU A 209 -9.17 -6.65 -12.42
C LEU A 209 -8.65 -7.20 -13.74
N GLY A 210 -7.95 -8.34 -13.67
CA GLY A 210 -7.51 -9.07 -14.85
C GLY A 210 -6.36 -8.43 -15.63
N SER A 211 -5.71 -7.39 -15.10
CA SER A 211 -4.46 -6.77 -15.62
C SER A 211 -3.26 -7.05 -14.69
N GLY A 212 -2.02 -6.93 -15.19
CA GLY A 212 -0.82 -7.01 -14.35
C GLY A 212 -0.60 -5.74 -13.52
N LEU A 213 0.24 -5.80 -12.49
CA LEU A 213 0.55 -4.63 -11.66
C LEU A 213 2.05 -4.45 -11.42
N ILE A 214 2.58 -3.26 -11.69
CA ILE A 214 3.95 -2.87 -11.34
C ILE A 214 3.89 -1.57 -10.55
N ILE A 215 4.52 -1.53 -9.38
CA ILE A 215 4.63 -0.30 -8.58
C ILE A 215 6.08 -0.11 -8.15
N ALA A 216 6.61 1.10 -8.32
CA ALA A 216 7.92 1.46 -7.79
C ALA A 216 7.90 2.81 -7.08
N ASN A 217 8.56 2.87 -5.93
CA ASN A 217 8.86 4.10 -5.18
C ASN A 217 7.63 4.98 -4.93
N SER A 218 6.47 4.38 -4.65
CA SER A 218 5.19 5.08 -4.54
C SER A 218 4.65 5.07 -3.10
N HIS A 219 3.58 5.83 -2.86
CA HIS A 219 2.97 5.93 -1.54
C HIS A 219 1.44 5.84 -1.60
N PHE A 220 0.87 4.98 -0.74
CA PHE A 220 -0.56 4.83 -0.54
C PHE A 220 -0.89 5.13 0.92
N GLU A 221 -1.59 6.22 1.17
CA GLU A 221 -1.89 6.70 2.50
C GLU A 221 -3.38 6.97 2.71
N GLY A 222 -3.94 6.49 3.82
CA GLY A 222 -5.29 6.87 4.24
C GLY A 222 -6.42 6.40 3.31
N ASN A 223 -6.15 5.49 2.37
CA ASN A 223 -7.15 5.00 1.44
C ASN A 223 -8.08 4.00 2.13
N GLN A 224 -9.35 3.96 1.71
CA GLN A 224 -10.40 3.19 2.38
C GLN A 224 -11.20 2.32 1.40
N ALA A 225 -11.25 1.02 1.70
CA ALA A 225 -12.29 0.14 1.15
C ALA A 225 -13.54 0.26 2.03
N THR A 226 -14.63 0.74 1.44
CA THR A 226 -15.88 1.11 2.12
C THR A 226 -16.93 0.00 2.09
N GLY A 227 -16.78 -0.95 1.17
CA GLY A 227 -17.66 -2.10 1.03
C GLY A 227 -17.56 -3.05 2.24
N ASN A 228 -18.37 -4.10 2.25
CA ASN A 228 -18.39 -5.09 3.33
C ASN A 228 -18.69 -6.50 2.82
N GLY A 229 -18.27 -7.52 3.56
CA GLY A 229 -18.61 -8.93 3.28
C GLY A 229 -17.67 -9.66 2.32
N GLY A 230 -16.76 -8.94 1.65
CA GLY A 230 -15.79 -9.51 0.72
C GLY A 230 -16.41 -9.88 -0.62
N ASN A 231 -15.73 -10.74 -1.38
CA ASN A 231 -16.18 -11.25 -2.67
C ASN A 231 -16.31 -12.79 -2.61
N PRO A 232 -17.51 -13.39 -2.79
CA PRO A 232 -18.81 -12.74 -3.06
C PRO A 232 -19.35 -11.96 -1.85
N GLY A 233 -20.00 -10.83 -2.10
CA GLY A 233 -20.47 -9.88 -1.09
C GLY A 233 -20.50 -8.44 -1.63
N ASN A 234 -20.44 -7.44 -0.74
CA ASN A 234 -20.51 -6.02 -1.10
C ASN A 234 -19.13 -5.32 -1.04
N GLY A 235 -18.03 -6.07 -1.20
CA GLY A 235 -16.67 -5.54 -1.22
C GLY A 235 -16.02 -5.40 0.16
N GLY A 236 -15.21 -4.36 0.35
CA GLY A 236 -14.43 -4.12 1.57
C GLY A 236 -13.00 -4.65 1.51
N ASN A 237 -12.53 -5.03 0.31
CA ASN A 237 -11.23 -5.65 0.10
C ASN A 237 -10.18 -4.59 -0.28
N GLY A 238 -9.01 -4.63 0.36
CA GLY A 238 -7.85 -3.84 0.00
C GLY A 238 -8.04 -2.36 0.24
N GLY A 239 -7.73 -1.85 1.44
CA GLY A 239 -7.91 -0.43 1.73
C GLY A 239 -7.16 0.49 0.76
N ALA A 240 -5.90 0.17 0.42
CA ALA A 240 -5.20 0.84 -0.67
C ALA A 240 -5.46 0.18 -2.02
N ILE A 241 -5.19 -1.13 -2.13
CA ILE A 241 -5.18 -1.84 -3.41
C ILE A 241 -6.03 -3.10 -3.33
N SER A 242 -6.97 -3.24 -4.27
CA SER A 242 -7.66 -4.48 -4.57
C SER A 242 -7.17 -5.04 -5.89
N PHE A 243 -6.57 -6.24 -5.88
CA PHE A 243 -6.03 -6.90 -7.06
C PHE A 243 -6.61 -8.30 -7.27
N ASP A 244 -7.47 -8.42 -8.26
CA ASP A 244 -8.18 -9.66 -8.59
C ASP A 244 -8.01 -10.05 -10.06
N GLY A 245 -8.21 -11.34 -10.35
CA GLY A 245 -8.26 -11.89 -11.69
C GLY A 245 -7.21 -12.96 -12.00
N LEU A 246 -7.51 -13.68 -13.08
CA LEU A 246 -6.76 -14.84 -13.56
C LEU A 246 -5.44 -14.47 -14.22
N GLY A 247 -4.37 -15.16 -13.84
CA GLY A 247 -3.13 -15.22 -14.63
C GLY A 247 -2.29 -13.94 -14.63
N ARG A 248 -2.41 -13.12 -13.59
CA ARG A 248 -1.70 -11.84 -13.47
C ARG A 248 -0.77 -11.79 -12.26
N ASN A 249 0.43 -11.27 -12.51
CA ASN A 249 1.47 -11.08 -11.51
C ASN A 249 1.48 -9.63 -11.01
N ASN A 250 2.04 -9.42 -9.82
CA ASN A 250 2.51 -8.10 -9.42
C ASN A 250 4.00 -8.05 -9.08
N SER A 251 4.57 -6.86 -9.17
CA SER A 251 5.87 -6.50 -8.61
C SER A 251 5.76 -5.12 -7.96
N ILE A 252 6.01 -5.03 -6.66
CA ILE A 252 5.89 -3.81 -5.86
C ILE A 252 7.21 -3.59 -5.13
N CYS A 253 7.88 -2.49 -5.44
CA CYS A 253 9.21 -2.19 -4.92
C CYS A 253 9.29 -0.79 -4.31
N GLY A 254 9.97 -0.63 -3.17
CA GLY A 254 10.26 0.68 -2.58
C GLY A 254 9.01 1.48 -2.19
N THR A 255 7.88 0.80 -1.95
CA THR A 255 6.56 1.42 -1.83
C THR A 255 6.07 1.38 -0.38
N ARG A 256 5.39 2.45 0.04
CA ARG A 256 4.86 2.60 1.41
C ARG A 256 3.33 2.55 1.40
N PHE A 257 2.77 1.72 2.28
CA PHE A 257 1.34 1.64 2.58
C PHE A 257 1.12 2.05 4.03
N THR A 258 0.55 3.23 4.25
CA THR A 258 0.34 3.79 5.59
C THR A 258 -1.14 4.06 5.86
N ARG A 259 -1.64 3.68 7.04
CA ARG A 259 -2.98 4.11 7.51
C ARG A 259 -4.13 3.80 6.55
N ASN A 260 -4.00 2.76 5.74
CA ASN A 260 -5.09 2.34 4.87
C ASN A 260 -6.07 1.45 5.64
N GLN A 261 -7.35 1.57 5.31
CA GLN A 261 -8.42 0.85 5.98
C GLN A 261 -9.13 -0.10 5.02
N GLY A 262 -9.11 -1.39 5.34
CA GLY A 262 -10.00 -2.39 4.76
C GLY A 262 -11.20 -2.62 5.67
N ASN A 263 -12.24 -3.26 5.13
CA ASN A 263 -13.41 -3.66 5.93
C ASN A 263 -13.58 -5.18 5.99
N LYS A 264 -12.97 -5.93 5.07
CA LYS A 264 -13.04 -7.39 5.07
C LYS A 264 -11.70 -8.10 4.89
N TYR A 265 -10.96 -7.81 3.83
CA TYR A 265 -9.70 -8.51 3.54
C TYR A 265 -8.64 -7.51 3.09
N GLY A 266 -7.48 -7.50 3.74
CA GLY A 266 -6.36 -6.62 3.39
C GLY A 266 -6.64 -5.16 3.71
N GLY A 267 -6.11 -4.64 4.82
CA GLY A 267 -6.16 -3.21 5.11
C GLY A 267 -5.27 -2.39 4.17
N ALA A 268 -4.07 -2.87 3.84
CA ALA A 268 -3.25 -2.29 2.79
C ALA A 268 -3.59 -2.89 1.42
N PHE A 269 -3.46 -4.22 1.29
CA PHE A 269 -3.43 -4.88 0.00
C PHE A 269 -4.23 -6.18 0.02
N PHE A 270 -5.05 -6.38 -0.99
CA PHE A 270 -5.82 -7.58 -1.21
C PHE A 270 -5.50 -8.23 -2.56
N ARG A 271 -5.24 -9.55 -2.54
CA ARG A 271 -5.00 -10.37 -3.73
C ARG A 271 -5.70 -11.72 -3.66
N VAL A 272 -6.45 -12.06 -4.71
CA VAL A 272 -6.95 -13.42 -4.96
C VAL A 272 -6.59 -13.89 -6.38
N ALA A 273 -5.75 -14.91 -6.48
CA ALA A 273 -5.31 -15.51 -7.73
C ALA A 273 -5.98 -16.86 -8.00
N TYR A 274 -6.09 -17.26 -9.27
CA TYR A 274 -7.02 -18.33 -9.66
C TYR A 274 -6.33 -19.59 -10.19
N ASN A 275 -5.15 -19.49 -10.83
CA ASN A 275 -4.50 -20.66 -11.45
C ASN A 275 -3.27 -21.17 -10.69
N GLY A 276 -2.73 -20.37 -9.78
CA GLY A 276 -1.65 -20.76 -8.89
C GLY A 276 -0.23 -20.53 -9.35
N SER A 277 -0.06 -20.19 -10.62
CA SER A 277 1.25 -19.81 -11.16
C SER A 277 1.50 -18.30 -11.05
N GLU A 278 0.48 -17.54 -10.63
CA GLU A 278 0.62 -16.10 -10.40
C GLU A 278 1.61 -15.82 -9.26
N ARG A 279 2.48 -14.83 -9.50
CA ARG A 279 3.51 -14.35 -8.57
C ARG A 279 3.15 -13.00 -7.99
N ASN A 280 3.47 -12.82 -6.72
CA ASN A 280 3.47 -11.51 -6.09
C ASN A 280 4.83 -11.25 -5.46
N ASP A 281 5.54 -10.28 -6.01
CA ASP A 281 6.89 -9.93 -5.56
C ASP A 281 6.84 -8.57 -4.87
N PHE A 282 7.19 -8.56 -3.59
CA PHE A 282 7.27 -7.37 -2.75
C PHE A 282 8.70 -7.20 -2.26
N GLU A 283 9.31 -6.04 -2.55
CA GLU A 283 10.69 -5.77 -2.18
C GLU A 283 10.82 -4.36 -1.60
N GLN A 284 11.52 -4.22 -0.47
CA GLN A 284 11.76 -2.91 0.15
C GLN A 284 10.47 -2.11 0.41
N ILE A 285 9.41 -2.81 0.81
CA ILE A 285 8.12 -2.18 1.13
C ILE A 285 8.00 -1.89 2.62
N ILE A 286 7.18 -0.90 2.94
CA ILE A 286 6.74 -0.62 4.31
C ILE A 286 5.22 -0.68 4.34
N VAL A 287 4.67 -1.48 5.24
CA VAL A 287 3.23 -1.66 5.47
C VAL A 287 3.00 -1.33 6.93
N ASP A 288 2.60 -0.09 7.18
CA ASP A 288 2.52 0.49 8.52
C ASP A 288 1.12 0.99 8.86
N ASN A 289 0.65 0.63 10.06
CA ASN A 289 -0.59 1.14 10.64
C ASN A 289 -1.82 0.96 9.74
N ASN A 290 -1.86 -0.11 8.94
CA ASN A 290 -3.03 -0.45 8.14
C ASN A 290 -3.94 -1.37 8.94
N TRP A 291 -5.25 -1.20 8.77
CA TRP A 291 -6.18 -1.85 9.67
C TRP A 291 -7.46 -2.31 8.99
N ILE A 292 -8.10 -3.28 9.63
CA ILE A 292 -9.50 -3.61 9.42
C ILE A 292 -10.20 -3.38 10.76
N SER A 293 -11.40 -2.80 10.73
CA SER A 293 -12.19 -2.64 11.97
C SER A 293 -12.44 -3.98 12.63
N GLN A 294 -12.39 -4.03 13.96
CA GLN A 294 -12.77 -5.23 14.73
C GLN A 294 -14.18 -5.72 14.34
N SER A 295 -15.12 -4.79 14.12
CA SER A 295 -16.48 -5.10 13.66
C SER A 295 -16.55 -5.69 12.26
N GLY A 296 -15.50 -5.55 11.45
CA GLY A 296 -15.42 -6.08 10.08
C GLY A 296 -15.21 -7.59 10.02
N ASN A 297 -14.76 -8.20 11.12
CA ASN A 297 -14.44 -9.64 11.20
C ASN A 297 -13.61 -10.09 9.98
N GLY A 298 -12.57 -9.30 9.71
CA GLY A 298 -11.73 -9.42 8.52
C GLY A 298 -10.33 -9.91 8.82
N LEU A 299 -9.59 -10.23 7.77
CA LEU A 299 -8.24 -10.78 7.86
C LEU A 299 -7.20 -9.87 7.21
N ALA A 300 -6.03 -9.79 7.84
CA ALA A 300 -4.88 -8.99 7.42
C ALA A 300 -5.12 -7.49 7.34
N GLY A 301 -4.79 -6.78 8.42
CA GLY A 301 -4.64 -5.33 8.40
C GLY A 301 -3.58 -4.90 7.40
N GLY A 302 -2.49 -5.67 7.26
CA GLY A 302 -1.51 -5.48 6.20
C GLY A 302 -1.90 -6.15 4.88
N LEU A 303 -1.31 -7.32 4.62
CA LEU A 303 -1.33 -7.99 3.32
C LEU A 303 -2.21 -9.25 3.33
N TYR A 304 -3.26 -9.27 2.52
CA TYR A 304 -4.06 -10.46 2.24
C TYR A 304 -3.66 -11.05 0.89
N ILE A 305 -3.10 -12.26 0.88
CA ILE A 305 -2.62 -12.92 -0.34
C ILE A 305 -3.18 -14.35 -0.42
N GLN A 306 -4.02 -14.60 -1.40
CA GLN A 306 -4.69 -15.88 -1.60
C GLN A 306 -4.44 -16.44 -2.99
N GLY A 307 -4.15 -17.74 -3.06
CA GLY A 307 -4.17 -18.51 -4.30
C GLY A 307 -2.95 -18.33 -5.22
N SER A 308 -2.00 -17.46 -4.86
CA SER A 308 -0.76 -17.16 -5.60
C SER A 308 0.52 -17.41 -4.80
N MET A 309 1.65 -17.54 -5.49
CA MET A 309 2.97 -17.48 -4.87
C MET A 309 3.25 -16.07 -4.34
N ALA A 310 4.05 -15.98 -3.27
CA ALA A 310 4.47 -14.69 -2.71
C ALA A 310 5.96 -14.71 -2.36
N THR A 311 6.68 -13.67 -2.76
CA THR A 311 8.05 -13.38 -2.35
C THR A 311 8.06 -12.02 -1.68
N ILE A 312 8.40 -11.95 -0.40
CA ILE A 312 8.49 -10.69 0.34
C ILE A 312 9.90 -10.55 0.90
N LYS A 313 10.61 -9.50 0.47
CA LYS A 313 12.02 -9.26 0.81
C LYS A 313 12.27 -7.87 1.33
N TYR A 314 13.17 -7.76 2.30
CA TYR A 314 13.66 -6.47 2.83
C TYR A 314 12.51 -5.54 3.26
N ALA A 315 11.46 -6.12 3.86
CA ALA A 315 10.20 -5.42 4.11
C ALA A 315 9.98 -5.18 5.61
N ALA A 316 9.20 -4.16 5.92
CA ALA A 316 8.74 -3.87 7.27
C ALA A 316 7.21 -3.87 7.30
N ILE A 317 6.62 -4.79 8.06
CA ILE A 317 5.18 -4.97 8.23
C ILE A 317 4.85 -4.72 9.70
N ILE A 318 4.40 -3.51 9.99
CA ILE A 318 4.43 -2.93 11.34
C ILE A 318 3.07 -2.32 11.71
N ASN A 319 2.68 -2.43 12.99
CA ASN A 319 1.49 -1.77 13.54
C ASN A 319 0.16 -2.09 12.81
N ASN A 320 0.07 -3.20 12.09
CA ASN A 320 -1.15 -3.54 11.36
C ASN A 320 -2.12 -4.33 12.23
N SER A 321 -3.43 -4.09 12.07
CA SER A 321 -4.44 -4.69 12.93
C SER A 321 -5.65 -5.24 12.18
N ALA A 322 -6.15 -6.40 12.60
CA ALA A 322 -7.36 -7.02 12.08
C ALA A 322 -7.95 -8.00 13.10
N GLU A 323 -9.10 -8.60 12.80
CA GLU A 323 -9.69 -9.63 13.67
C GLU A 323 -8.76 -10.84 13.80
N GLY A 324 -8.17 -11.27 12.68
CA GLY A 324 -7.10 -12.27 12.63
C GLY A 324 -6.05 -11.94 11.57
N GLY A 325 -4.84 -12.48 11.72
CA GLY A 325 -3.78 -12.28 10.71
C GLY A 325 -3.26 -10.85 10.61
N GLY A 326 -3.14 -10.09 11.70
CA GLY A 326 -2.90 -8.63 11.72
C GLY A 326 -1.96 -8.09 10.63
N GLY A 327 -0.76 -8.65 10.52
CA GLY A 327 0.24 -8.30 9.51
C GLY A 327 -0.06 -8.94 8.15
N ILE A 328 0.08 -10.26 8.05
CA ILE A 328 -0.05 -10.99 6.78
C ILE A 328 -0.97 -12.20 6.92
N PHE A 329 -1.85 -12.39 5.93
CA PHE A 329 -2.63 -13.60 5.76
C PHE A 329 -2.33 -14.28 4.42
N PHE A 330 -1.98 -15.57 4.47
CA PHE A 330 -1.75 -16.42 3.30
C PHE A 330 -2.81 -17.50 3.20
N ALA A 331 -3.38 -17.72 2.01
CA ALA A 331 -4.39 -18.77 1.80
C ALA A 331 -4.28 -19.51 0.46
N ASN A 332 -4.92 -20.68 0.42
CA ASN A 332 -5.11 -21.53 -0.76
C ASN A 332 -3.83 -22.10 -1.39
N LYS A 333 -2.99 -22.77 -0.58
CA LYS A 333 -1.99 -23.77 -1.02
C LYS A 333 -0.92 -23.30 -1.98
N ARG A 334 -0.04 -22.39 -1.54
CA ARG A 334 1.06 -21.87 -2.37
C ARG A 334 2.38 -21.77 -1.63
N SER A 335 3.45 -21.62 -2.42
CA SER A 335 4.79 -21.36 -1.93
C SER A 335 4.95 -19.88 -1.56
N VAL A 336 5.49 -19.63 -0.37
CA VAL A 336 5.74 -18.29 0.18
C VAL A 336 7.19 -18.20 0.63
N ILE A 337 7.86 -17.12 0.23
CA ILE A 337 9.21 -16.78 0.68
C ILE A 337 9.12 -15.48 1.46
N LEU A 338 9.56 -15.51 2.72
CA LEU A 338 9.84 -14.33 3.53
C LEU A 338 11.34 -14.31 3.81
N ASP A 339 12.03 -13.26 3.37
CA ASP A 339 13.48 -13.09 3.59
C ASP A 339 13.80 -11.67 4.02
N SER A 340 14.42 -11.53 5.19
CA SER A 340 14.80 -10.21 5.71
C SER A 340 13.59 -9.30 5.93
N VAL A 341 12.56 -9.85 6.59
CA VAL A 341 11.30 -9.15 6.87
C VAL A 341 11.13 -8.92 8.38
N HIS A 342 10.76 -7.69 8.73
CA HIS A 342 10.44 -7.30 10.09
C HIS A 342 8.92 -7.26 10.29
N LEU A 343 8.41 -8.08 11.20
CA LEU A 343 7.00 -8.24 11.53
C LEU A 343 6.82 -7.82 13.00
N ILE A 344 6.57 -6.53 13.21
CA ILE A 344 6.66 -5.93 14.54
C ILE A 344 5.34 -5.24 14.91
N GLU A 345 4.88 -5.41 16.16
CA GLU A 345 3.73 -4.66 16.71
C GLU A 345 2.42 -4.84 15.93
N ASN A 346 2.26 -5.94 15.20
CA ASN A 346 0.99 -6.27 14.55
C ASN A 346 0.02 -6.86 15.58
N GLN A 347 -1.28 -6.64 15.35
CA GLN A 347 -2.34 -7.01 16.27
C GLN A 347 -3.42 -7.87 15.59
N ALA A 348 -3.74 -9.01 16.21
CA ALA A 348 -5.00 -9.71 15.98
C ALA A 348 -5.92 -9.44 17.18
N TYR A 349 -7.06 -8.77 16.98
CA TYR A 349 -7.90 -8.31 18.10
C TYR A 349 -8.42 -9.46 18.96
N SER A 350 -8.96 -10.50 18.32
CA SER A 350 -9.50 -11.69 18.99
C SER A 350 -8.95 -12.99 18.42
N GLY A 351 -8.36 -12.96 17.21
CA GLY A 351 -7.88 -14.11 16.48
C GLY A 351 -6.43 -14.48 16.75
N LEU A 352 -5.86 -15.19 15.78
CA LEU A 352 -4.50 -15.74 15.81
C LEU A 352 -3.59 -15.06 14.78
N GLY A 353 -2.29 -15.29 14.89
CA GLY A 353 -1.32 -15.00 13.83
C GLY A 353 -1.15 -13.51 13.59
N ALA A 354 -0.97 -12.76 14.67
CA ALA A 354 -0.89 -11.31 14.59
C ALA A 354 0.21 -10.84 13.63
N ALA A 355 1.38 -11.48 13.59
CA ALA A 355 2.35 -11.25 12.52
C ALA A 355 1.97 -11.98 11.22
N VAL A 356 1.89 -13.32 11.25
CA VAL A 356 1.55 -14.13 10.07
C VAL A 356 0.52 -15.20 10.41
N PHE A 357 -0.50 -15.30 9.57
CA PHE A 357 -1.47 -16.40 9.61
C PHE A 357 -1.50 -17.13 8.26
N CYS A 358 -1.11 -18.41 8.29
CA CYS A 358 -1.19 -19.34 7.17
C CYS A 358 -2.49 -20.17 7.21
N SER A 359 -3.39 -20.00 6.24
CA SER A 359 -4.51 -20.92 6.04
C SER A 359 -4.04 -22.17 5.28
N ASN A 360 -3.68 -23.20 6.05
CA ASN A 360 -3.02 -24.41 5.57
C ASN A 360 -3.69 -25.14 4.41
N PRO A 361 -2.89 -25.88 3.61
CA PRO A 361 -1.42 -25.88 3.63
C PRO A 361 -0.85 -24.62 2.97
N VAL A 362 0.28 -24.13 3.49
CA VAL A 362 1.15 -23.12 2.86
C VAL A 362 2.57 -23.65 3.00
N SER A 363 3.37 -23.60 1.94
CA SER A 363 4.76 -24.09 1.94
C SER A 363 5.75 -22.96 1.73
N GLY A 364 7.03 -23.20 2.00
CA GLY A 364 8.10 -22.31 1.55
C GLY A 364 9.20 -22.07 2.58
N ILE A 365 9.79 -20.87 2.56
CA ILE A 365 11.00 -20.55 3.32
C ILE A 365 10.83 -19.22 4.02
N PHE A 366 10.96 -19.22 5.35
CA PHE A 366 10.98 -18.04 6.20
C PHE A 366 12.39 -17.92 6.78
N THR A 367 13.11 -16.85 6.43
CA THR A 367 14.50 -16.67 6.84
C THR A 367 14.82 -15.22 7.16
N ASN A 368 15.77 -14.99 8.06
CA ASN A 368 16.26 -13.65 8.42
C ASN A 368 15.14 -12.74 8.95
N LEU A 369 14.21 -13.28 9.75
CA LEU A 369 13.06 -12.53 10.23
C LEU A 369 13.29 -11.92 11.62
N VAL A 370 12.64 -10.79 11.88
CA VAL A 370 12.40 -10.28 13.24
C VAL A 370 10.90 -10.25 13.46
N VAL A 371 10.40 -11.13 14.33
CA VAL A 371 8.97 -11.24 14.63
C VAL A 371 8.76 -10.91 16.09
N ALA A 372 8.38 -9.67 16.37
CA ALA A 372 8.40 -9.17 17.74
C ALA A 372 7.26 -8.27 18.14
N ASN A 373 6.96 -8.26 19.44
CA ASN A 373 5.94 -7.39 20.05
C ASN A 373 4.54 -7.50 19.40
N ASN A 374 4.25 -8.59 18.69
CA ASN A 374 2.93 -8.79 18.11
C ASN A 374 1.96 -9.29 19.19
N TYR A 375 0.69 -8.89 19.10
CA TYR A 375 -0.35 -9.29 20.06
C TYR A 375 -1.49 -10.04 19.37
N ALA A 376 -1.83 -11.23 19.87
CA ALA A 376 -3.02 -11.95 19.45
C ALA A 376 -4.00 -12.12 20.61
N GLY A 377 -5.24 -11.63 20.46
CA GLY A 377 -6.27 -11.74 21.48
C GLY A 377 -6.58 -13.18 21.89
N ALA A 378 -6.43 -14.15 20.97
CA ALA A 378 -6.42 -15.56 21.32
C ALA A 378 -4.99 -16.03 21.65
N PHE A 379 -4.29 -16.67 20.71
CA PHE A 379 -2.97 -17.25 20.92
C PHE A 379 -2.13 -17.23 19.61
N ALA A 380 -0.91 -17.74 19.62
CA ALA A 380 -0.02 -17.81 18.45
C ALA A 380 0.18 -16.46 17.75
N ALA A 381 0.69 -15.48 18.49
CA ALA A 381 0.85 -14.11 18.00
C ALA A 381 1.92 -13.95 16.91
N ALA A 382 2.96 -14.79 16.89
CA ALA A 382 3.98 -14.73 15.84
C ALA A 382 3.50 -15.45 14.57
N PHE A 383 3.21 -16.75 14.66
CA PHE A 383 2.84 -17.56 13.51
C PHE A 383 1.66 -18.47 13.84
N ALA A 384 0.54 -18.26 13.16
CA ALA A 384 -0.62 -19.14 13.26
C ALA A 384 -0.74 -20.04 12.03
N ALA A 385 -0.93 -21.34 12.30
CA ALA A 385 -1.12 -22.43 11.36
C ALA A 385 -0.04 -22.55 10.27
N CYS A 386 1.10 -21.88 10.38
CA CYS A 386 2.24 -22.13 9.51
C CYS A 386 2.88 -23.47 9.93
N SER A 387 2.92 -24.44 9.01
CA SER A 387 3.19 -25.85 9.33
C SER A 387 4.55 -26.33 8.82
N THR A 388 4.81 -27.63 8.95
CA THR A 388 6.06 -28.28 8.55
C THR A 388 6.36 -28.18 7.05
N THR A 389 5.46 -27.70 6.21
CA THR A 389 5.79 -27.40 4.80
C THR A 389 6.58 -26.10 4.63
N ILE A 390 6.83 -25.36 5.70
CA ILE A 390 7.66 -24.15 5.74
C ILE A 390 8.95 -24.45 6.52
N THR A 391 10.11 -24.05 6.00
CA THR A 391 11.38 -24.05 6.74
C THR A 391 11.58 -22.69 7.40
N LEU A 392 11.87 -22.67 8.71
CA LEU A 392 12.17 -21.45 9.46
C LEU A 392 13.65 -21.43 9.87
N SER A 393 14.40 -20.40 9.45
CA SER A 393 15.82 -20.23 9.77
C SER A 393 16.16 -18.80 10.17
N ASN A 394 17.28 -18.59 10.85
CA ASN A 394 17.89 -17.27 11.12
C ASN A 394 16.89 -16.22 11.61
N THR A 395 16.03 -16.56 12.56
CA THR A 395 14.88 -15.73 12.92
C THR A 395 14.85 -15.44 14.41
N VAL A 396 14.61 -14.18 14.77
CA VAL A 396 14.35 -13.75 16.15
C VAL A 396 12.85 -13.63 16.36
N ILE A 397 12.31 -14.43 17.29
CA ILE A 397 10.93 -14.38 17.74
C ILE A 397 10.94 -13.85 19.17
N ALA A 398 10.49 -12.62 19.40
CA ALA A 398 10.69 -11.94 20.68
C ALA A 398 9.43 -11.24 21.18
N ASN A 399 9.06 -11.40 22.46
CA ASN A 399 8.03 -10.60 23.13
C ASN A 399 6.65 -10.60 22.45
N ASN A 400 6.29 -11.67 21.76
CA ASN A 400 4.93 -11.82 21.24
C ASN A 400 3.98 -12.19 22.38
N THR A 401 2.83 -11.53 22.47
CA THR A 401 1.90 -11.61 23.61
C THR A 401 0.52 -12.08 23.19
N VAL A 402 -0.18 -12.70 24.13
CA VAL A 402 -1.45 -13.35 23.85
C VAL A 402 -2.50 -13.09 24.93
N GLY A 403 -3.77 -13.01 24.55
CA GLY A 403 -4.88 -12.87 25.50
C GLY A 403 -5.25 -14.19 26.20
N ASN A 404 -4.99 -15.34 25.56
CA ASN A 404 -5.11 -16.67 26.15
C ASN A 404 -3.74 -17.36 26.18
N SER A 405 -3.13 -17.44 27.36
CA SER A 405 -1.75 -17.95 27.51
C SER A 405 -1.63 -19.45 27.78
N TRP A 406 -2.75 -20.18 27.89
CA TRP A 406 -2.73 -21.64 28.06
C TRP A 406 -2.26 -22.38 26.80
N PRO A 407 -2.74 -22.05 25.59
CA PRO A 407 -2.15 -22.51 24.33
C PRO A 407 -0.80 -21.84 24.07
N ALA A 408 -0.22 -22.07 22.90
CA ALA A 408 1.08 -21.49 22.55
C ALA A 408 1.04 -19.96 22.39
N ASN A 409 1.98 -19.24 23.01
CA ASN A 409 2.08 -17.79 22.87
C ASN A 409 2.56 -17.41 21.47
N ALA A 410 3.67 -18.00 21.03
CA ALA A 410 4.33 -17.60 19.79
C ALA A 410 3.75 -18.30 18.55
N CYS A 411 3.72 -19.64 18.55
CA CYS A 411 3.42 -20.43 17.35
C CYS A 411 2.44 -21.55 17.63
N SER A 412 1.39 -21.67 16.81
CA SER A 412 0.39 -22.75 17.01
C SER A 412 0.90 -24.13 16.58
N THR A 413 1.83 -24.16 15.63
CA THR A 413 2.39 -25.37 15.03
C THR A 413 3.87 -25.15 14.75
N PRO A 414 4.75 -26.14 14.99
CA PRO A 414 6.14 -26.01 14.61
C PRO A 414 6.31 -26.12 13.10
N MET A 415 7.17 -25.27 12.56
CA MET A 415 7.67 -25.35 11.18
C MET A 415 8.81 -26.38 11.06
N ASN A 416 9.20 -26.69 9.83
CA ASN A 416 10.30 -27.62 9.56
C ASN A 416 11.66 -27.04 9.98
N ASP A 417 12.58 -27.96 10.25
CA ASP A 417 13.90 -27.70 10.78
C ASP A 417 14.70 -26.75 9.86
N GLY A 418 15.11 -25.64 10.46
CA GLY A 418 16.10 -24.70 9.97
C GLY A 418 16.94 -24.23 11.16
N SER A 419 18.15 -23.76 10.90
CA SER A 419 19.10 -23.37 11.95
C SER A 419 18.97 -21.89 12.33
N GLY A 420 19.44 -21.53 13.52
CA GLY A 420 19.58 -20.13 13.94
C GLY A 420 18.27 -19.45 14.35
N VAL A 421 17.33 -20.19 14.97
CA VAL A 421 16.09 -19.60 15.50
C VAL A 421 16.28 -19.25 16.98
N VAL A 422 16.01 -17.98 17.33
CA VAL A 422 15.93 -17.51 18.71
C VAL A 422 14.46 -17.34 19.08
N GLN A 423 14.03 -17.94 20.19
CA GLN A 423 12.65 -17.78 20.69
C GLN A 423 12.68 -17.22 22.12
N SER A 424 11.95 -16.11 22.31
CA SER A 424 11.81 -15.44 23.58
C SER A 424 10.45 -14.76 23.76
N PRO A 425 9.84 -14.81 24.96
CA PRO A 425 10.20 -15.70 26.05
C PRO A 425 9.93 -17.17 25.69
N ILE A 426 10.77 -18.09 26.16
CA ILE A 426 10.47 -19.52 26.09
C ILE A 426 9.47 -19.93 27.17
N ASN A 427 9.37 -19.19 28.27
CA ASN A 427 8.36 -19.46 29.28
C ASN A 427 7.01 -18.88 28.87
N LYS A 428 5.94 -19.57 29.27
CA LYS A 428 4.57 -19.10 29.07
C LYS A 428 4.30 -17.79 29.81
N GLN A 429 3.32 -17.05 29.30
CA GLN A 429 2.85 -15.83 29.94
C GLN A 429 1.88 -16.21 31.05
N ALA A 430 1.98 -15.56 32.21
CA ALA A 430 1.02 -15.74 33.29
C ALA A 430 -0.42 -15.49 32.77
N PRO A 431 -1.43 -16.22 33.27
CA PRO A 431 -1.39 -17.15 34.41
C PRO A 431 -0.88 -18.56 34.07
N ALA A 432 -0.64 -18.88 32.80
CA ALA A 432 -0.08 -20.16 32.42
C ALA A 432 1.39 -20.31 32.89
N SER A 433 1.81 -21.56 33.09
CA SER A 433 3.15 -21.92 33.57
C SER A 433 3.81 -22.95 32.66
N GLY A 434 5.13 -23.05 32.70
CA GLY A 434 5.91 -23.98 31.91
C GLY A 434 6.48 -23.36 30.63
N GLN A 435 7.04 -24.20 29.77
CA GLN A 435 7.62 -23.77 28.50
C GLN A 435 6.54 -23.61 27.44
N ASP A 436 6.71 -22.60 26.59
CA ASP A 436 5.90 -22.36 25.42
C ASP A 436 6.26 -23.33 24.29
N ALA A 437 5.33 -23.53 23.36
CA ALA A 437 5.59 -24.37 22.20
C ALA A 437 6.67 -23.75 21.32
N LEU A 438 7.55 -24.59 20.77
CA LEU A 438 8.59 -24.15 19.84
C LEU A 438 7.99 -23.85 18.46
N CYS A 439 8.48 -22.78 17.84
CA CYS A 439 8.09 -22.39 16.49
C CYS A 439 8.70 -23.24 15.37
N THR A 440 9.68 -24.08 15.68
CA THR A 440 10.32 -25.00 14.73
C THR A 440 10.65 -26.31 15.43
N ASN A 441 10.65 -27.41 14.66
CA ASN A 441 11.17 -28.70 15.12
C ASN A 441 12.71 -28.75 15.16
N GLY A 442 13.36 -27.70 14.66
CA GLY A 442 14.80 -27.55 14.64
C GLY A 442 15.42 -27.10 15.96
N SER A 443 16.74 -26.83 15.91
CA SER A 443 17.46 -26.29 17.06
C SER A 443 17.04 -24.85 17.35
N VAL A 444 16.53 -24.62 18.57
CA VAL A 444 16.10 -23.29 19.03
C VAL A 444 16.99 -22.81 20.18
N ILE A 445 17.43 -21.57 20.10
CA ILE A 445 18.06 -20.85 21.21
C ILE A 445 16.93 -20.25 22.06
N ALA A 446 16.59 -20.97 23.12
CA ALA A 446 15.50 -20.64 24.04
C ALA A 446 15.94 -19.63 25.10
N LEU A 447 15.36 -18.43 25.08
CA LEU A 447 15.70 -17.32 25.98
C LEU A 447 14.45 -16.72 26.61
N ASN A 448 14.58 -15.96 27.70
CA ASN A 448 13.43 -15.29 28.36
C ASN A 448 13.49 -13.76 28.35
N ASN A 449 14.58 -13.18 27.88
CA ASN A 449 14.91 -11.77 28.05
C ASN A 449 15.43 -11.12 26.76
N VAL A 450 14.94 -11.55 25.60
CA VAL A 450 15.21 -10.84 24.34
C VAL A 450 14.21 -9.71 24.18
N THR A 451 14.68 -8.48 24.00
CA THR A 451 13.84 -7.33 23.71
C THR A 451 14.12 -6.80 22.32
N VAL A 452 13.06 -6.45 21.60
CA VAL A 452 13.13 -5.77 20.31
C VAL A 452 12.47 -4.41 20.45
N THR A 453 13.16 -3.36 20.03
CA THR A 453 12.64 -1.99 20.03
C THR A 453 12.74 -1.42 18.63
N LEU A 454 11.65 -0.86 18.14
CA LEU A 454 11.60 -0.08 16.91
C LEU A 454 11.69 1.41 17.26
N ASN A 455 12.67 2.10 16.66
CA ASN A 455 12.69 3.55 16.68
C ASN A 455 11.90 4.07 15.48
N GLU A 456 10.68 4.55 15.70
CA GLU A 456 9.79 5.02 14.63
C GLU A 456 10.27 6.32 13.95
N THR A 457 11.21 7.05 14.54
CA THR A 457 11.76 8.28 13.96
C THR A 457 12.75 7.98 12.83
N ASN A 458 13.56 6.93 12.99
CA ASN A 458 14.61 6.57 12.03
C ASN A 458 14.50 5.14 11.50
N TRP A 459 13.43 4.43 11.86
CA TRP A 459 13.10 3.07 11.47
C TRP A 459 14.27 2.11 11.73
N ARG A 460 14.94 2.26 12.88
CA ARG A 460 16.01 1.35 13.32
C ARG A 460 15.47 0.34 14.31
N ILE A 461 15.97 -0.89 14.20
CA ILE A 461 15.62 -1.98 15.11
C ILE A 461 16.81 -2.26 16.01
N GLN A 462 16.53 -2.29 17.31
CA GLN A 462 17.47 -2.71 18.33
C GLN A 462 17.01 -4.04 18.92
N ILE A 463 17.91 -5.01 18.94
CA ILE A 463 17.72 -6.31 19.57
C ILE A 463 18.70 -6.41 20.73
N VAL A 464 18.20 -6.65 21.93
CA VAL A 464 19.02 -6.83 23.15
C VAL A 464 18.73 -8.20 23.73
N GLY A 465 19.78 -8.88 24.21
CA GLY A 465 19.66 -10.22 24.82
C GLY A 465 19.83 -11.39 23.85
N ALA A 466 19.93 -11.14 22.54
CA ALA A 466 20.28 -12.15 21.53
C ALA A 466 21.64 -11.81 20.88
N GLN A 467 22.61 -12.72 20.95
CA GLN A 467 23.93 -12.53 20.34
C GLN A 467 23.90 -12.76 18.82
N SER A 468 24.78 -12.10 18.07
CA SER A 468 24.88 -12.28 16.61
C SER A 468 25.15 -13.71 16.20
N SER A 469 26.00 -14.39 16.97
CA SER A 469 26.41 -15.76 16.72
C SER A 469 25.25 -16.76 16.72
N TYR A 470 24.08 -16.35 17.20
CA TYR A 470 22.86 -17.16 17.21
C TYR A 470 22.15 -17.16 15.86
N LEU A 471 22.49 -16.21 14.99
CA LEU A 471 21.87 -15.99 13.69
C LEU A 471 22.95 -16.17 12.62
N GLY A 472 22.63 -16.84 11.50
CA GLY A 472 23.60 -17.09 10.43
C GLY A 472 24.21 -15.81 9.83
N PRO A 473 25.32 -15.90 9.05
CA PRO A 473 26.09 -14.74 8.57
C PRO A 473 25.32 -13.75 7.67
N SER A 474 24.10 -14.07 7.28
CA SER A 474 23.18 -13.25 6.48
C SER A 474 22.07 -12.56 7.29
N SER A 475 21.97 -12.80 8.60
CA SER A 475 21.03 -12.08 9.44
C SER A 475 21.51 -10.65 9.61
N ILE A 476 20.83 -9.71 8.96
CA ILE A 476 20.79 -8.28 9.28
C ILE A 476 22.18 -7.73 9.64
N SER A 477 22.89 -7.14 8.68
CA SER A 477 24.15 -6.43 8.94
C SER A 477 24.08 -5.67 10.27
N SER A 478 24.77 -6.21 11.29
CA SER A 478 24.92 -5.77 12.69
C SER A 478 23.93 -6.23 13.77
N VAL A 479 23.77 -7.54 14.01
CA VAL A 479 23.73 -7.95 15.43
C VAL A 479 25.17 -7.89 15.93
N THR A 480 25.53 -6.85 16.69
CA THR A 480 26.74 -6.81 17.54
C THR A 480 26.38 -6.05 18.79
N ASN A 481 26.98 -6.41 19.92
CA ASN A 481 26.67 -6.01 21.31
C ASN A 481 26.53 -4.50 21.61
N ASP A 482 26.56 -3.58 20.64
CA ASP A 482 26.26 -2.16 20.88
C ASP A 482 25.97 -1.30 19.63
N SER A 483 25.48 -1.84 18.50
CA SER A 483 25.23 -0.98 17.33
C SER A 483 24.11 -1.43 16.39
N GLN A 484 22.96 -0.78 16.57
CA GLN A 484 21.98 -0.31 15.58
C GLN A 484 21.97 -0.96 14.20
N THR A 485 20.98 -1.82 13.94
CA THR A 485 20.62 -2.22 12.58
C THR A 485 19.69 -1.15 11.99
N SER A 486 20.12 -0.53 10.88
CA SER A 486 19.21 0.28 10.07
C SER A 486 18.42 -0.64 9.16
N ILE A 487 17.09 -0.54 9.17
CA ILE A 487 16.32 -0.78 7.96
C ILE A 487 17.00 0.09 6.91
N GLN A 488 17.57 -0.49 5.85
CA GLN A 488 18.34 0.24 4.82
C GLN A 488 17.65 1.58 4.58
N SER A 489 18.38 2.66 4.89
CA SER A 489 17.88 4.02 5.10
C SER A 489 16.67 4.39 4.24
N LEU A 490 15.48 4.02 4.71
CA LEU A 490 14.21 4.56 4.29
C LEU A 490 13.99 5.71 5.27
N THR A 491 14.57 6.87 4.96
CA THR A 491 14.27 8.08 5.75
C THR A 491 12.78 8.35 5.55
N ILE A 492 11.97 7.96 6.51
CA ILE A 492 10.56 8.33 6.62
C ILE A 492 10.55 9.56 7.50
N THR A 493 10.27 10.72 6.92
CA THR A 493 9.73 11.83 7.70
C THR A 493 8.32 11.45 8.10
N THR A 494 8.12 10.99 9.33
CA THR A 494 6.79 10.80 9.91
C THR A 494 6.15 12.18 10.04
N PHE A 495 5.21 12.50 9.15
CA PHE A 495 4.42 13.73 9.26
C PHE A 495 3.14 13.42 10.05
N HIS A 496 3.10 13.85 11.30
CA HIS A 496 1.87 13.81 12.10
C HIS A 496 0.90 14.89 11.60
N TYR A 497 -0.06 14.49 10.76
CA TYR A 497 -1.20 15.34 10.34
C TYR A 497 -1.99 15.91 11.53
N SER A 498 -2.03 15.20 12.68
CA SER A 498 -2.75 15.63 13.89
C SER A 498 -2.17 16.92 14.51
N PHE A 499 -0.86 17.13 14.40
CA PHE A 499 -0.20 18.35 14.88
C PHE A 499 -0.61 19.57 14.05
N TRP A 500 -0.88 19.37 12.75
CA TRP A 500 -1.27 20.43 11.83
C TRP A 500 -2.75 20.80 11.90
N ILE A 501 -3.66 19.87 12.18
CA ILE A 501 -5.06 20.23 12.47
C ILE A 501 -5.12 21.16 13.69
N HIS A 502 -4.31 20.89 14.72
CA HIS A 502 -4.19 21.77 15.89
C HIS A 502 -3.49 23.08 15.56
N PHE A 503 -2.44 23.06 14.73
CA PHE A 503 -1.74 24.28 14.30
C PHE A 503 -2.64 25.19 13.44
N ILE A 504 -3.40 24.63 12.51
CA ILE A 504 -4.37 25.34 11.66
C ILE A 504 -5.53 25.85 12.52
N SER A 505 -6.05 25.06 13.46
CA SER A 505 -7.09 25.49 14.39
C SER A 505 -6.62 26.64 15.29
N PHE A 506 -5.39 26.55 15.82
CA PHE A 506 -4.76 27.61 16.61
C PHE A 506 -4.52 28.87 15.77
N PHE A 507 -4.16 28.72 14.50
CA PHE A 507 -3.96 29.83 13.57
C PHE A 507 -5.27 30.49 13.13
N PHE A 508 -6.36 29.73 12.97
CA PHE A 508 -7.71 30.27 12.75
C PHE A 508 -8.22 31.04 13.97
N ILE A 509 -7.92 30.57 15.19
CA ILE A 509 -8.20 31.29 16.44
C ILE A 509 -7.39 32.59 16.49
N LEU A 510 -6.11 32.58 16.08
CA LEU A 510 -5.29 33.79 15.98
C LEU A 510 -5.81 34.77 14.91
N LEU A 511 -6.30 34.27 13.78
CA LEU A 511 -6.86 35.09 12.69
C LEU A 511 -8.17 35.77 13.11
N GLN A 512 -8.99 35.10 13.93
CA GLN A 512 -10.19 35.69 14.55
C GLN A 512 -9.87 36.79 15.57
N GLN A 513 -8.63 36.87 16.06
CA GLN A 513 -8.19 37.94 16.96
C GLN A 513 -7.54 39.13 16.22
N ILE A 514 -7.27 39.00 14.91
CA ILE A 514 -6.59 40.00 14.08
C ILE A 514 -7.57 40.68 13.08
N ILE A 515 -8.77 40.12 12.89
CA ILE A 515 -9.93 40.75 12.22
C ILE A 515 -10.79 41.39 13.30
#